data_AF-A0A0H5BZU6-F1
#
_entry.id   AF-A0A0H5BZU6-F1
#
_cell.length_a   1.000
_cell.length_b   1.000
_cell.length_c   1.000
_cell.angle_alpha   90.00
_cell.angle_beta   90.00
_cell.angle_gamma   90.00
#
_symmetry.space_group_name_H-M   'P 1'
#
loop_
_entity.id
_entity.type
_entity.pdbx_description
1 polymer ?
#
loop_
_entity_poly.entity_id
_entity_poly.type
_entity_poly.pdbx_seq_one_letter_code
_entity_poly.pdbx_strand_id
1 'polypeptide(L)'
;MNNTNDSLSGITHAEFRGINAILEKVEATDNWSTFYSHPWDIFREIDLYVTVEPCVMCASALKHIGIRTVYFGCGNERFGGNGSVLKINTDDTSPNRYVSYPGIYRREAILLLRDFYTHENIKAPVPRNKKNRELKLDSFPELTWSNYLSKSEFCDFFGKDKEQCYDLNADVQQDIDLSVLDSDNIDISDIEQSAQEPLQLRKRKLCDTA
;
A
#
# COMPACT_ATOMS: atom_id res chain seq x y z
N MET A 1 1.53 9.77 3.03
CA MET A 1 2.33 9.29 4.19
C MET A 1 1.47 9.18 5.45
N ASN A 2 1.85 8.34 6.42
CA ASN A 2 1.20 8.29 7.74
C ASN A 2 1.32 9.65 8.44
N ASN A 3 0.29 10.09 9.16
CA ASN A 3 0.26 11.40 9.80
C ASN A 3 -0.30 11.38 11.22
N THR A 4 -0.21 10.25 11.91
CA THR A 4 -0.76 10.09 13.27
C THR A 4 -0.08 11.00 14.30
N ASN A 5 1.19 11.34 14.08
CA ASN A 5 1.95 12.23 14.96
C ASN A 5 1.43 13.68 14.94
N ASP A 6 1.12 14.22 13.75
CA ASP A 6 0.70 15.63 13.64
C ASP A 6 -0.81 15.79 13.86
N SER A 7 -1.60 14.79 13.44
CA SER A 7 -3.05 14.79 13.65
C SER A 7 -3.47 14.46 15.09
N LEU A 8 -2.55 13.87 15.88
CA LEU A 8 -2.83 13.29 17.19
C LEU A 8 -3.96 12.24 17.18
N SER A 9 -4.15 11.60 16.03
CA SER A 9 -5.24 10.67 15.79
C SER A 9 -4.71 9.34 15.25
N GLY A 10 -5.19 8.23 15.82
CA GLY A 10 -4.80 6.88 15.43
C GLY A 10 -5.31 6.43 14.06
N ILE A 11 -6.14 7.24 13.38
CA ILE A 11 -6.79 6.85 12.11
C ILE A 11 -6.19 7.52 10.88
N THR A 12 -5.31 8.52 11.03
CA THR A 12 -4.75 9.27 9.89
C THR A 12 -3.56 8.54 9.25
N HIS A 13 -3.86 7.37 8.71
CA HIS A 13 -2.91 6.57 7.94
C HIS A 13 -2.70 7.16 6.54
N ALA A 14 -1.72 6.62 5.81
CA ALA A 14 -1.34 7.13 4.49
C ALA A 14 -2.52 7.08 3.51
N GLU A 15 -3.31 6.02 3.57
CA GLU A 15 -4.46 5.75 2.70
C GLU A 15 -5.56 6.80 2.91
N PHE A 16 -5.91 7.11 4.16
CA PHE A 16 -6.92 8.14 4.46
C PHE A 16 -6.50 9.53 3.99
N ARG A 17 -5.21 9.88 4.07
CA ARG A 17 -4.72 11.14 3.50
C ARG A 17 -4.84 11.18 1.99
N GLY A 18 -4.48 10.09 1.31
CA GLY A 18 -4.64 9.97 -0.13
C GLY A 18 -6.10 10.09 -0.54
N ILE A 19 -7.00 9.40 0.16
CA ILE A 19 -8.44 9.45 -0.09
C ILE A 19 -8.97 10.89 0.03
N ASN A 20 -8.67 11.57 1.13
CA ASN A 20 -9.13 12.95 1.35
C ASN A 20 -8.59 13.91 0.28
N ALA A 21 -7.29 13.84 -0.02
CA ALA A 21 -6.67 14.71 -1.03
C ALA A 21 -7.27 14.49 -2.43
N ILE A 22 -7.61 13.25 -2.79
CA ILE A 22 -8.22 12.92 -4.07
C ILE A 22 -9.67 13.43 -4.12
N LEU A 23 -10.44 13.23 -3.06
CA LEU A 23 -11.82 13.74 -2.99
C LEU A 23 -11.86 15.27 -3.08
N GLU A 24 -11.01 15.97 -2.32
CA GLU A 24 -10.87 17.43 -2.40
C GLU A 24 -10.55 17.90 -3.82
N LYS A 25 -9.66 17.20 -4.53
CA LYS A 25 -9.33 17.50 -5.92
C LYS A 25 -10.50 17.25 -6.87
N VAL A 26 -11.22 16.14 -6.74
CA VAL A 26 -12.36 15.83 -7.62
C VAL A 26 -13.46 16.86 -7.44
N GLU A 27 -13.77 17.21 -6.19
CA GLU A 27 -14.80 18.21 -5.88
C GLU A 27 -14.41 19.62 -6.35
N ALA A 28 -13.11 19.92 -6.40
CA ALA A 28 -12.58 21.16 -6.96
C ALA A 28 -12.52 21.19 -8.50
N THR A 29 -12.61 20.04 -9.19
CA THR A 29 -12.57 19.98 -10.65
C THR A 29 -13.92 20.34 -11.26
N ASP A 30 -13.94 21.32 -12.16
CA ASP A 30 -15.13 21.69 -12.91
C ASP A 30 -15.73 20.50 -13.69
N ASN A 31 -17.05 20.38 -13.66
CA ASN A 31 -17.82 19.37 -14.40
C ASN A 31 -17.51 17.91 -14.00
N TRP A 32 -16.97 17.64 -12.81
CA TRP A 32 -16.71 16.25 -12.37
C TRP A 32 -17.95 15.34 -12.42
N SER A 33 -19.12 15.91 -12.17
CA SER A 33 -20.43 15.23 -12.21
C SER A 33 -20.84 14.76 -13.62
N THR A 34 -20.14 15.20 -14.67
CA THR A 34 -20.33 14.67 -16.03
C THR A 34 -19.63 13.32 -16.23
N PHE A 35 -18.63 13.02 -15.41
CA PHE A 35 -17.85 11.78 -15.47
C PHE A 35 -18.35 10.75 -14.46
N TYR A 36 -18.72 11.22 -13.27
CA TYR A 36 -19.02 10.42 -12.09
C TYR A 36 -20.38 10.75 -11.49
N SER A 37 -21.06 9.75 -10.92
CA SER A 37 -22.33 9.97 -10.20
C SER A 37 -22.06 10.52 -8.80
N HIS A 38 -20.94 10.12 -8.20
CA HIS A 38 -20.46 10.58 -6.91
C HIS A 38 -18.94 10.83 -6.95
N PRO A 39 -18.38 11.73 -6.12
CA PRO A 39 -16.95 12.03 -6.15
C PRO A 39 -16.05 10.80 -5.95
N TRP A 40 -16.50 9.84 -5.12
CA TRP A 40 -15.75 8.61 -4.85
C TRP A 40 -15.78 7.58 -5.99
N ASP A 41 -16.58 7.76 -7.03
CA ASP A 41 -16.59 6.81 -8.17
C ASP A 41 -15.23 6.77 -8.89
N ILE A 42 -14.42 7.82 -8.76
CA ILE A 42 -13.03 7.87 -9.27
C ILE A 42 -12.16 6.72 -8.75
N PHE A 43 -12.40 6.23 -7.52
CA PHE A 43 -11.55 5.20 -6.91
C PHE A 43 -11.58 3.87 -7.66
N ARG A 44 -12.63 3.63 -8.45
CA ARG A 44 -12.73 2.46 -9.34
C ARG A 44 -11.69 2.45 -10.46
N GLU A 45 -11.02 3.58 -10.68
CA GLU A 45 -9.99 3.76 -11.70
C GLU A 45 -8.58 3.86 -11.11
N ILE A 46 -8.47 3.91 -9.77
CA ILE A 46 -7.23 4.20 -9.05
C ILE A 46 -6.53 2.92 -8.59
N ASP A 47 -5.22 2.92 -8.81
CA ASP A 47 -4.28 1.93 -8.28
C ASP A 47 -3.54 2.51 -7.09
N LEU A 48 -3.64 1.83 -5.95
CA LEU A 48 -2.89 2.19 -4.76
C LEU A 48 -1.58 1.41 -4.72
N TYR A 49 -0.47 2.12 -4.63
CA TYR A 49 0.84 1.56 -4.29
C TYR A 49 1.19 1.97 -2.85
N VAL A 50 1.48 0.99 -1.99
CA VAL A 50 1.79 1.24 -0.58
C VAL A 50 2.90 0.32 -0.09
N THR A 51 3.84 0.81 0.70
CA THR A 51 5.01 -0.02 1.11
C THR A 51 4.63 -1.18 2.02
N VAL A 52 3.68 -0.95 2.94
CA VAL A 52 3.17 -1.94 3.89
C VAL A 52 1.71 -2.23 3.59
N GLU A 53 1.32 -3.50 3.67
CA GLU A 53 -0.07 -3.95 3.51
C GLU A 53 -1.05 -3.06 4.31
N PRO A 54 -2.16 -2.61 3.69
CA PRO A 54 -3.19 -1.86 4.38
C PRO A 54 -3.67 -2.58 5.63
N CYS A 55 -3.78 -1.84 6.73
CA CYS A 55 -4.36 -2.40 7.94
C CYS A 55 -5.86 -2.70 7.75
N VAL A 56 -6.48 -3.51 8.60
CA VAL A 56 -7.92 -3.87 8.56
C VAL A 56 -8.81 -2.64 8.34
N MET A 57 -8.54 -1.53 9.05
CA MET A 57 -9.29 -0.28 8.91
C MET A 57 -9.14 0.33 7.51
N CYS A 58 -7.91 0.47 7.00
CA CYS A 58 -7.65 1.02 5.67
C CYS A 58 -8.20 0.10 4.57
N ALA A 59 -8.00 -1.22 4.70
CA ALA A 59 -8.50 -2.22 3.78
C ALA A 59 -10.03 -2.16 3.63
N SER A 60 -10.72 -2.00 4.76
CA SER A 60 -12.18 -1.83 4.78
C SER A 60 -12.60 -0.52 4.13
N ALA A 61 -11.95 0.61 4.45
CA ALA A 61 -12.25 1.89 3.82
C ALA A 61 -12.07 1.85 2.30
N LEU A 62 -10.94 1.31 1.83
CA LEU A 62 -10.62 1.12 0.42
C LEU A 62 -11.66 0.24 -0.31
N LYS A 63 -12.17 -0.79 0.37
CA LYS A 63 -13.25 -1.63 -0.15
C LYS A 63 -14.55 -0.84 -0.31
N HIS A 64 -14.95 -0.09 0.70
CA HIS A 64 -16.21 0.65 0.69
C HIS A 64 -16.23 1.74 -0.39
N ILE A 65 -15.11 2.44 -0.61
CA ILE A 65 -15.00 3.43 -1.68
C ILE A 65 -14.83 2.81 -3.07
N GLY A 66 -14.55 1.51 -3.15
CA GLY A 66 -14.44 0.77 -4.40
C GLY A 66 -13.12 1.00 -5.14
N ILE A 67 -11.99 0.97 -4.43
CA ILE A 67 -10.66 1.03 -5.03
C ILE A 67 -10.49 -0.05 -6.11
N ARG A 68 -9.75 0.24 -7.19
CA ARG A 68 -9.53 -0.74 -8.27
C ARG A 68 -8.59 -1.86 -7.86
N THR A 69 -7.39 -1.50 -7.41
CA THR A 69 -6.31 -2.47 -7.14
C THR A 69 -5.35 -1.91 -6.10
N VAL A 70 -4.82 -2.79 -5.25
CA VAL A 70 -3.78 -2.46 -4.29
C VAL A 70 -2.52 -3.26 -4.60
N TYR A 71 -1.39 -2.57 -4.65
CA TYR A 71 -0.05 -3.13 -4.77
C TYR A 71 0.70 -2.79 -3.50
N PHE A 72 1.35 -3.78 -2.89
CA PHE A 72 2.12 -3.52 -1.69
C PHE A 72 3.41 -4.32 -1.58
N GLY A 73 4.35 -3.79 -0.82
CA GLY A 73 5.64 -4.41 -0.58
C GLY A 73 5.57 -5.55 0.42
N CYS A 74 5.56 -5.20 1.71
CA CYS A 74 5.58 -6.19 2.78
C CYS A 74 4.22 -6.35 3.49
N GLY A 75 3.98 -7.55 4.02
CA GLY A 75 2.80 -7.84 4.83
C GLY A 75 2.77 -7.04 6.14
N ASN A 76 1.58 -6.85 6.67
CA ASN A 76 1.37 -6.23 7.97
C ASN A 76 1.00 -7.30 9.00
N GLU A 77 2.03 -7.84 9.66
CA GLU A 77 1.91 -9.01 10.55
C GLU A 77 0.94 -8.80 11.72
N ARG A 78 0.73 -7.55 12.15
CA ARG A 78 -0.10 -7.25 13.33
C ARG A 78 -1.52 -6.83 12.97
N PHE A 79 -1.70 -6.14 11.84
CA PHE A 79 -2.96 -5.49 11.51
C PHE A 79 -3.39 -5.66 10.04
N GLY A 80 -2.75 -6.52 9.24
CA GLY A 80 -2.99 -6.62 7.80
C GLY A 80 -4.41 -7.05 7.44
N GLY A 81 -5.03 -6.26 6.55
CA GLY A 81 -6.41 -6.43 6.13
C GLY A 81 -6.57 -7.08 4.74
N ASN A 82 -5.49 -7.40 4.05
CA ASN A 82 -5.52 -7.95 2.69
C ASN A 82 -4.97 -9.39 2.60
N GLY A 83 -4.61 -10.00 3.73
CA GLY A 83 -4.21 -11.39 3.82
C GLY A 83 -3.40 -11.76 5.06
N SER A 84 -2.59 -10.85 5.65
CA SER A 84 -1.72 -11.24 6.78
C SER A 84 -2.50 -11.64 8.03
N VAL A 85 -3.58 -10.92 8.35
CA VAL A 85 -4.42 -11.18 9.53
C VAL A 85 -5.84 -11.46 9.11
N LEU A 86 -6.43 -10.57 8.31
CA LEU A 86 -7.76 -10.74 7.73
C LEU A 86 -7.69 -10.50 6.22
N LYS A 87 -8.68 -11.04 5.48
CA LYS A 87 -8.81 -10.87 4.03
C LYS A 87 -10.04 -10.03 3.69
N ILE A 88 -10.04 -8.79 4.16
CA ILE A 88 -11.16 -7.85 4.06
C ILE A 88 -11.48 -7.52 2.59
N ASN A 89 -10.44 -7.37 1.77
CA ASN A 89 -10.57 -7.03 0.35
C ASN A 89 -11.48 -7.98 -0.45
N THR A 90 -11.65 -9.22 0.02
CA THR A 90 -12.54 -10.24 -0.58
C THR A 90 -13.53 -10.85 0.41
N ASP A 91 -13.80 -10.26 1.57
CA ASP A 91 -14.90 -10.75 2.43
C ASP A 91 -16.29 -10.37 1.86
N ASP A 92 -17.37 -10.71 2.56
CA ASP A 92 -18.75 -10.46 2.12
C ASP A 92 -19.41 -9.23 2.78
N THR A 93 -18.67 -8.40 3.54
CA THR A 93 -19.27 -7.28 4.29
C THR A 93 -19.64 -6.08 3.41
N SER A 94 -19.26 -6.07 2.13
CA SER A 94 -19.53 -5.02 1.15
C SER A 94 -19.59 -5.63 -0.26
N PRO A 95 -20.43 -5.10 -1.18
CA PRO A 95 -20.52 -5.61 -2.55
C PRO A 95 -19.25 -5.39 -3.38
N ASN A 96 -18.45 -4.39 -3.02
CA ASN A 96 -17.20 -4.09 -3.72
C ASN A 96 -16.12 -5.09 -3.32
N ARG A 97 -15.22 -5.42 -4.24
CA ARG A 97 -14.02 -6.24 -4.00
C ARG A 97 -12.86 -5.63 -4.76
N TYR A 98 -11.64 -5.90 -4.31
CA TYR A 98 -10.45 -5.50 -5.04
C TYR A 98 -9.34 -6.53 -4.90
N VAL A 99 -8.49 -6.60 -5.93
CA VAL A 99 -7.32 -7.46 -5.93
C VAL A 99 -6.18 -6.75 -5.19
N SER A 100 -5.42 -7.51 -4.42
CA SER A 100 -4.25 -7.02 -3.70
C SER A 100 -3.02 -7.85 -4.03
N TYR A 101 -2.01 -7.23 -4.63
CA TYR A 101 -0.76 -7.89 -5.03
C TYR A 101 0.37 -7.58 -4.03
N PRO A 102 0.87 -8.58 -3.28
CA PRO A 102 2.00 -8.41 -2.36
C PRO A 102 3.35 -8.51 -3.09
N GLY A 103 4.44 -8.20 -2.39
CA GLY A 103 5.79 -8.64 -2.77
C GLY A 103 6.60 -7.67 -3.62
N ILE A 104 6.06 -6.50 -3.96
CA ILE A 104 6.73 -5.52 -4.85
C ILE A 104 7.63 -4.61 -4.02
N TYR A 105 8.96 -4.67 -4.21
CA TYR A 105 9.95 -4.02 -3.33
C TYR A 105 9.77 -4.40 -1.84
N ARG A 106 9.45 -5.68 -1.60
CA ARG A 106 9.13 -6.18 -0.26
C ARG A 106 10.29 -6.03 0.73
N ARG A 107 11.51 -6.35 0.29
CA ARG A 107 12.68 -6.34 1.18
C ARG A 107 13.01 -4.92 1.59
N GLU A 108 12.99 -3.98 0.66
CA GLU A 108 13.13 -2.54 0.88
C GLU A 108 12.08 -2.04 1.88
N ALA A 109 10.80 -2.39 1.70
CA ALA A 109 9.75 -2.03 2.63
C ALA A 109 9.98 -2.58 4.06
N ILE A 110 10.47 -3.83 4.19
CA ILE A 110 10.84 -4.41 5.49
C ILE A 110 12.02 -3.65 6.10
N LEU A 111 13.03 -3.31 5.31
CA LEU A 111 14.22 -2.60 5.80
C LEU A 111 13.87 -1.20 6.29
N LEU A 112 13.06 -0.43 5.54
CA LEU A 112 12.53 0.86 5.97
C LEU A 112 11.73 0.76 7.28
N LEU A 113 10.90 -0.29 7.42
CA LEU A 113 10.13 -0.50 8.64
C LEU A 113 11.02 -0.87 9.84
N ARG A 114 12.04 -1.71 9.62
CA ARG A 114 13.01 -2.06 10.67
C ARG A 114 13.82 -0.85 11.11
N ASP A 115 14.27 -0.06 10.14
CA ASP A 115 14.98 1.19 10.40
C ASP A 115 14.12 2.18 11.20
N PHE A 116 12.85 2.35 10.85
CA PHE A 116 11.92 3.13 11.69
C PHE A 116 11.87 2.64 13.16
N TYR A 117 11.96 1.33 13.41
CA TYR A 117 11.95 0.78 14.76
C TYR A 117 13.29 0.83 15.50
N THR A 118 14.42 1.04 14.82
CA THR A 118 15.72 1.33 15.46
C THR A 118 15.76 2.76 16.00
N HIS A 119 15.10 3.70 15.32
CA HIS A 119 15.01 5.09 15.73
C HIS A 119 14.31 5.28 17.11
N GLU A 120 14.83 6.23 17.88
CA GLU A 120 14.26 6.61 19.18
C GLU A 120 13.11 7.59 19.00
N ASN A 121 11.98 7.33 19.68
CA ASN A 121 10.89 8.29 19.71
C ASN A 121 11.18 9.36 20.76
N ILE A 122 11.77 10.48 20.33
CA ILE A 122 12.07 11.64 21.18
C ILE A 122 10.83 12.27 21.83
N LYS A 123 9.64 12.02 21.29
CA LYS A 123 8.36 12.53 21.82
C LYS A 123 7.72 11.60 22.86
N ALA A 124 8.32 10.43 23.14
CA ALA A 124 7.77 9.50 24.13
C ALA A 124 7.90 10.08 25.56
N PRO A 125 6.87 9.96 26.42
CA PRO A 125 6.93 10.45 27.81
C PRO A 125 8.10 9.88 28.62
N VAL A 126 8.47 8.63 28.31
CA VAL A 126 9.68 7.98 28.84
C VAL A 126 10.46 7.41 27.64
N PRO A 127 11.51 8.09 27.17
CA PRO A 127 12.34 7.61 26.09
C PRO A 127 13.00 6.28 26.49
N ARG A 128 12.81 5.24 25.66
CA ARG A 128 13.55 3.99 25.82
C ARG A 128 14.78 4.05 24.93
N ASN A 129 15.95 3.87 25.53
CA ASN A 129 17.21 3.79 24.80
C ASN A 129 17.20 2.55 23.90
N LYS A 130 17.46 2.75 22.61
CA LYS A 130 17.47 1.67 21.59
C LYS A 130 18.85 1.44 20.96
N LYS A 131 19.92 2.00 21.54
CA LYS A 131 21.28 2.00 20.96
C LYS A 131 21.85 0.63 20.57
N ASN A 132 21.34 -0.47 21.13
CA ASN A 132 21.81 -1.83 20.83
C ASN A 132 20.99 -2.55 19.74
N ARG A 133 20.07 -1.86 19.05
CA ARG A 133 19.29 -2.47 17.97
C ARG A 133 20.01 -2.31 16.64
N GLU A 134 20.65 -3.38 16.20
CA GLU A 134 21.24 -3.46 14.87
C GLU A 134 20.17 -3.77 13.81
N LEU A 135 20.27 -3.10 12.67
CA LEU A 135 19.42 -3.34 11.51
C LEU A 135 19.82 -4.65 10.85
N LYS A 136 18.95 -5.66 10.88
CA LYS A 136 19.20 -6.95 10.21
C LYS A 136 18.92 -6.81 8.71
N LEU A 137 19.95 -7.00 7.88
CA LEU A 137 19.85 -6.88 6.42
C LEU A 137 19.65 -8.23 5.70
N ASP A 138 20.07 -9.34 6.31
CA ASP A 138 20.23 -10.61 5.58
C ASP A 138 19.08 -11.60 5.76
N SER A 139 18.16 -11.32 6.69
CA SER A 139 17.07 -12.24 7.04
C SER A 139 15.72 -11.58 6.86
N PHE A 140 14.86 -12.17 6.04
CA PHE A 140 13.50 -11.71 5.81
C PHE A 140 12.53 -12.83 6.20
N PRO A 141 11.37 -12.51 6.82
CA PRO A 141 10.33 -13.50 7.06
C PRO A 141 9.90 -14.15 5.74
N GLU A 142 9.28 -15.32 5.80
CA GLU A 142 8.65 -15.91 4.62
C GLU A 142 7.43 -15.08 4.18
N LEU A 143 7.14 -15.08 2.88
CA LEU A 143 5.91 -14.52 2.35
C LEU A 143 4.98 -15.67 1.95
N THR A 144 4.00 -15.96 2.79
CA THR A 144 2.99 -16.98 2.48
C THR A 144 2.03 -16.47 1.40
N TRP A 145 2.37 -16.70 0.12
CA TRP A 145 1.63 -16.16 -1.03
C TRP A 145 0.15 -16.55 -1.03
N SER A 146 -0.16 -17.76 -0.59
CA SER A 146 -1.51 -18.32 -0.54
C SER A 146 -2.48 -17.54 0.36
N ASN A 147 -1.96 -16.72 1.29
CA ASN A 147 -2.80 -15.82 2.08
C ASN A 147 -3.43 -14.72 1.21
N TYR A 148 -2.69 -14.26 0.20
CA TYR A 148 -3.05 -13.09 -0.61
C TYR A 148 -3.67 -13.50 -1.94
N LEU A 149 -3.01 -14.39 -2.68
CA LEU A 149 -3.36 -14.79 -4.04
C LEU A 149 -3.48 -16.31 -4.15
N SER A 150 -4.37 -16.79 -5.02
CA SER A 150 -4.29 -18.15 -5.53
C SER A 150 -3.09 -18.30 -6.46
N LYS A 151 -2.66 -19.55 -6.69
CA LYS A 151 -1.58 -19.86 -7.63
C LYS A 151 -1.88 -19.36 -9.05
N SER A 152 -3.13 -19.43 -9.51
CA SER A 152 -3.52 -18.93 -10.83
C SER A 152 -3.31 -17.41 -10.90
N GLU A 153 -3.86 -16.67 -9.94
CA GLU A 153 -3.73 -15.20 -9.88
C GLU A 153 -2.27 -14.76 -9.76
N PHE A 154 -1.44 -15.52 -9.05
CA PHE A 154 0.00 -15.30 -8.99
C PHE A 154 0.64 -15.43 -10.38
N CYS A 155 0.40 -16.54 -11.09
CA CYS A 155 0.96 -16.78 -12.41
C CYS A 155 0.48 -15.78 -13.46
N ASP A 156 -0.79 -15.36 -13.37
CA ASP A 156 -1.38 -14.37 -14.27
C ASP A 156 -0.71 -13.00 -14.12
N PHE A 157 -0.30 -12.62 -12.90
CA PHE A 157 0.33 -11.34 -12.63
C PHE A 157 1.86 -11.35 -12.78
N PHE A 158 2.54 -12.32 -12.16
CA PHE A 158 4.01 -12.37 -12.13
C PHE A 158 4.62 -13.12 -13.32
N GLY A 159 3.86 -14.01 -13.95
CA GLY A 159 4.32 -14.92 -15.00
C GLY A 159 4.50 -16.35 -14.48
N LYS A 160 4.17 -17.33 -15.33
CA LYS A 160 4.29 -18.76 -15.01
C LYS A 160 5.73 -19.22 -14.78
N ASP A 161 6.70 -18.50 -15.33
CA ASP A 161 8.13 -18.70 -15.11
C ASP A 161 8.53 -18.56 -13.63
N LYS A 162 7.75 -17.82 -12.82
CA LYS A 162 8.00 -17.59 -11.40
C LYS A 162 7.15 -18.43 -10.46
N GLU A 163 6.39 -19.41 -10.97
CA GLU A 163 5.50 -20.25 -10.16
C GLU A 163 6.21 -20.90 -8.96
N GLN A 164 7.49 -21.26 -9.11
CA GLN A 164 8.30 -21.80 -8.01
C GLN A 164 8.41 -20.86 -6.81
N CYS A 165 8.37 -19.54 -7.01
CA CYS A 165 8.38 -18.57 -5.91
C CYS A 165 7.12 -18.69 -5.05
N TYR A 166 5.97 -18.97 -5.68
CA TYR A 166 4.71 -19.23 -4.98
C TYR A 166 4.83 -20.51 -4.13
N ASP A 167 5.29 -21.60 -4.72
CA ASP A 167 5.38 -22.91 -4.05
C ASP A 167 6.35 -22.92 -2.87
N LEU A 168 7.43 -22.15 -2.98
CA LEU A 168 8.48 -22.05 -1.96
C LEU A 168 8.29 -20.88 -0.99
N ASN A 169 7.21 -20.09 -1.10
CA ASN A 169 7.01 -18.85 -0.33
C ASN A 169 8.22 -17.88 -0.41
N ALA A 170 8.88 -17.86 -1.56
CA ALA A 170 10.07 -17.07 -1.82
C ALA A 170 9.71 -15.71 -2.44
N ASP A 171 10.57 -14.72 -2.24
CA ASP A 171 10.44 -13.42 -2.89
C ASP A 171 10.62 -13.54 -4.42
N VAL A 172 9.78 -12.85 -5.18
CA VAL A 172 9.92 -12.76 -6.65
C VAL A 172 11.18 -11.99 -7.04
N GLN A 173 11.48 -10.91 -6.32
CA GLN A 173 12.69 -10.11 -6.50
C GLN A 173 13.66 -10.42 -5.35
N GLN A 174 14.88 -10.80 -5.69
CA GLN A 174 15.93 -11.13 -4.72
C GLN A 174 16.89 -9.97 -4.48
N ASP A 175 17.12 -9.14 -5.50
CA ASP A 175 17.97 -7.96 -5.41
C ASP A 175 17.33 -6.91 -4.50
N ILE A 176 18.15 -6.31 -3.64
CA ILE A 176 17.73 -5.32 -2.65
C ILE A 176 18.44 -4.02 -2.97
N ASP A 177 17.69 -2.95 -3.17
CA ASP A 177 18.26 -1.61 -3.21
C ASP A 177 18.42 -1.06 -1.80
N LEU A 178 19.66 -1.01 -1.30
CA LEU A 178 19.97 -0.46 0.03
C LEU A 178 20.03 1.07 0.05
N SER A 179 20.09 1.73 -1.12
CA SER A 179 20.18 3.20 -1.18
C SER A 179 18.94 3.88 -0.60
N VAL A 180 17.80 3.18 -0.58
CA VAL A 180 16.52 3.63 0.00
C VAL A 180 16.59 3.90 1.51
N LEU A 181 17.59 3.38 2.21
CA LEU A 181 17.77 3.61 3.65
C LEU A 181 18.32 4.99 3.97
N ASP A 182 18.93 5.64 2.99
CA ASP A 182 19.37 7.02 3.12
C ASP A 182 18.29 7.92 2.52
N SER A 183 17.67 8.74 3.38
CA SER A 183 16.59 9.63 2.99
C SER A 183 17.01 10.64 1.94
N ASP A 184 18.31 10.99 1.87
CA ASP A 184 18.83 11.93 0.88
C ASP A 184 18.80 11.35 -0.54
N ASN A 185 18.66 10.03 -0.69
CA ASN A 185 18.49 9.35 -1.98
C ASN A 185 17.02 9.27 -2.44
N ILE A 186 16.06 9.71 -1.62
CA ILE A 186 14.63 9.67 -1.94
C ILE A 186 14.17 11.06 -2.38
N ASP A 187 14.21 11.30 -3.69
CA ASP A 187 13.60 12.49 -4.30
C ASP A 187 12.16 12.18 -4.72
N ILE A 188 11.20 12.89 -4.13
CA ILE A 188 9.77 12.81 -4.45
C ILE A 188 9.23 14.10 -5.05
N SER A 189 10.11 15.04 -5.43
CA SER A 189 9.71 16.39 -5.87
C SER A 189 8.80 16.34 -7.10
N ASP A 190 9.03 15.38 -8.00
CA ASP A 190 8.21 15.14 -9.18
C ASP A 190 6.79 14.65 -8.81
N ILE A 191 6.70 13.74 -7.85
CA ILE A 191 5.43 13.23 -7.30
C ILE A 191 4.69 14.37 -6.59
N GLU A 192 5.37 15.18 -5.79
CA GLU A 192 4.77 16.33 -5.10
C GLU A 192 4.26 17.37 -6.10
N GLN A 193 5.02 17.66 -7.15
CA GLN A 193 4.61 18.56 -8.22
C GLN A 193 3.38 18.02 -8.96
N SER A 194 3.39 16.75 -9.38
CA SER A 194 2.25 16.11 -10.03
C SER A 194 1.02 16.06 -9.10
N ALA A 195 1.24 15.85 -7.79
CA ALA A 195 0.20 15.89 -6.78
C ALA A 195 -0.38 17.29 -6.55
N GLN A 196 0.20 18.37 -7.09
CA GLN A 196 -0.40 19.70 -7.09
C GLN A 196 -1.19 20.01 -8.37
N GLU A 197 -0.96 19.26 -9.45
CA GLU A 197 -1.67 19.49 -10.71
C GLU A 197 -3.18 19.20 -10.57
N PRO A 198 -4.04 19.99 -11.26
CA PRO A 198 -5.47 19.72 -11.32
C PRO A 198 -5.75 18.32 -11.89
N LEU A 199 -6.75 17.66 -11.33
CA LEU A 199 -7.07 16.30 -11.73
C LEU A 199 -7.70 16.29 -13.12
N GLN A 200 -7.00 15.71 -14.10
CA GLN A 200 -7.52 15.57 -15.46
C GLN A 200 -8.48 14.37 -15.52
N LEU A 201 -9.77 14.65 -15.39
CA LEU A 201 -10.81 13.63 -15.47
C LEU A 201 -10.85 13.03 -16.88
N ARG A 202 -10.40 11.78 -16.99
CA ARG A 202 -10.55 10.95 -18.17
C ARG A 202 -10.99 9.59 -17.68
N LYS A 203 -12.09 9.07 -18.24
CA LYS A 203 -12.43 7.67 -18.00
C LYS A 203 -11.30 6.82 -18.54
N ARG A 204 -10.63 6.09 -17.65
CA ARG A 204 -9.74 5.00 -18.04
C ARG A 204 -10.53 4.13 -19.01
N LYS A 205 -9.95 3.83 -20.18
CA LYS A 205 -10.51 2.77 -21.03
C LYS A 205 -10.51 1.53 -20.15
N LEU A 206 -11.69 1.06 -19.76
CA LEU A 206 -11.83 -0.25 -19.15
C LEU A 206 -11.09 -1.20 -20.09
N CYS A 207 -10.01 -1.79 -19.62
CA CYS A 207 -9.44 -2.92 -20.32
C CYS A 207 -10.52 -3.99 -20.16
N ASP A 208 -11.13 -4.41 -21.27
CA ASP A 208 -12.04 -5.54 -21.29
C ASP A 208 -11.24 -6.79 -20.91
N THR A 209 -11.03 -7.00 -19.62
CA THR A 209 -10.52 -8.25 -19.08
C THR A 209 -11.69 -8.94 -18.39
N ALA A 210 -12.25 -9.87 -19.18
CA ALA A 210 -13.07 -11.05 -18.90
C ALA A 210 -13.50 -11.34 -17.46
#